data_AF-A0A358C8X5-F1
#
_entry.id   AF-A0A358C8X5-F1
#
_cell.length_a   1.000
_cell.length_b   1.000
_cell.length_c   1.000
_cell.angle_alpha   90.00
_cell.angle_beta   90.00
_cell.angle_gamma   90.00
#
_symmetry.space_group_name_H-M   'P 1'
#
loop_
_entity.id
_entity.type
_entity.pdbx_description
1 polymer ?
#
loop_
_entity_poly.entity_id
_entity_poly.type
_entity_poly.pdbx_seq_one_letter_code
_entity_poly.pdbx_strand_id
1 'polypeptide(L)'
;MLGLAGSANAALQTRGEYMIYDDSTNLTWLKNPTFASNGTYDDGFNPGDGRMTYASAVSWVSQLTVANTDDGGSVGGWRLPNPIANTVWGGSDLAQLIHGSLGNPIGATLNFGPFSTPPLGFGWLGSQYELPPGAENSSSILTVEGWLVQEPGQAWPPSLVWGYTTNGNFTGPASPSSEGYAWAVRDGDVLAIPEPEVYASMLVGIVLVGVAARRRKQTAPAQFL
;
A
#
# COMPACT_ATOMS: atom_id res chain seq x y z
N MET A 1 -36.37 8.33 -15.15
CA MET A 1 -34.90 8.11 -15.12
C MET A 1 -34.58 7.42 -13.82
N LEU A 2 -34.21 6.14 -13.86
CA LEU A 2 -33.81 5.37 -12.69
C LEU A 2 -32.29 5.54 -12.54
N GLY A 3 -31.85 6.31 -11.54
CA GLY A 3 -30.43 6.46 -11.24
C GLY A 3 -29.94 5.23 -10.47
N LEU A 4 -29.07 4.44 -11.08
CA LEU A 4 -28.24 3.46 -10.37
C LEU A 4 -27.27 4.24 -9.47
N ALA A 5 -27.60 4.40 -8.20
CA ALA A 5 -26.64 4.82 -7.20
C ALA A 5 -25.70 3.64 -6.93
N GLY A 6 -24.57 3.61 -7.61
CA GLY A 6 -23.47 2.73 -7.23
C GLY A 6 -22.93 3.21 -5.90
N SER A 7 -23.12 2.42 -4.84
CA SER A 7 -22.40 2.60 -3.59
C SER A 7 -20.91 2.44 -3.87
N ALA A 8 -20.17 3.55 -3.92
CA ALA A 8 -18.71 3.55 -3.90
C ALA A 8 -18.27 3.08 -2.51
N ASN A 9 -18.12 1.78 -2.35
CA ASN A 9 -17.38 1.22 -1.23
C ASN A 9 -15.91 1.45 -1.56
N ALA A 10 -15.12 2.03 -0.64
CA ALA A 10 -13.68 2.16 -0.81
C ALA A 10 -13.12 0.75 -1.11
N ALA A 11 -12.70 0.54 -2.35
CA ALA A 11 -12.32 -0.78 -2.83
C ALA A 11 -10.80 -0.87 -2.81
N LEU A 12 -10.30 -1.78 -1.97
CA LEU A 12 -8.96 -2.33 -2.16
C LEU A 12 -9.03 -3.28 -3.34
N GLN A 13 -8.35 -2.93 -4.42
CA GLN A 13 -8.39 -3.65 -5.68
C GLN A 13 -7.03 -4.27 -5.97
N THR A 14 -6.98 -5.57 -6.24
CA THR A 14 -5.73 -6.24 -6.62
C THR A 14 -5.27 -5.75 -8.00
N ARG A 15 -3.95 -5.58 -8.15
CA ARG A 15 -3.25 -5.29 -9.40
C ARG A 15 -2.14 -6.32 -9.54
N GLY A 16 -2.41 -7.34 -10.35
CA GLY A 16 -1.59 -8.54 -10.39
C GLY A 16 -1.38 -9.21 -9.04
N GLU A 17 -0.24 -9.89 -8.93
CA GLU A 17 0.12 -10.68 -7.75
C GLU A 17 0.60 -9.81 -6.57
N TYR A 18 1.31 -8.73 -6.86
CA TYR A 18 2.13 -8.02 -5.86
C TYR A 18 1.56 -6.70 -5.39
N MET A 19 0.48 -6.17 -5.98
CA MET A 19 0.06 -4.80 -5.72
C MET A 19 -1.44 -4.71 -5.39
N ILE A 20 -1.79 -3.74 -4.56
CA ILE A 20 -3.17 -3.43 -4.17
C ILE A 20 -3.38 -1.92 -4.34
N TYR A 21 -4.30 -1.56 -5.21
CA TYR A 21 -4.75 -0.18 -5.38
C TYR A 21 -5.85 0.14 -4.36
N ASP A 22 -5.66 1.23 -3.63
CA ASP A 22 -6.63 1.84 -2.72
C ASP A 22 -7.25 3.06 -3.41
N ASP A 23 -8.49 2.92 -3.83
CA ASP A 23 -9.22 3.97 -4.56
C ASP A 23 -9.64 5.16 -3.69
N SER A 24 -9.64 5.00 -2.36
CA SER A 24 -10.02 6.06 -1.42
C SER A 24 -8.91 7.08 -1.24
N THR A 25 -7.66 6.60 -1.23
CA THR A 25 -6.46 7.44 -1.11
C THR A 25 -5.77 7.68 -2.45
N ASN A 26 -6.21 7.00 -3.53
CA ASN A 26 -5.54 6.97 -4.82
C ASN A 26 -4.05 6.57 -4.68
N LEU A 27 -3.81 5.49 -3.93
CA LEU A 27 -2.48 4.95 -3.67
C LEU A 27 -2.41 3.48 -4.10
N THR A 28 -1.29 3.07 -4.66
CA THR A 28 -1.00 1.64 -4.86
C THR A 28 0.02 1.17 -3.84
N TRP A 29 -0.34 0.14 -3.09
CA TRP A 29 0.45 -0.46 -2.04
C TRP A 29 1.09 -1.76 -2.53
N LEU A 30 2.30 -2.03 -2.05
CA LEU A 30 2.87 -3.36 -2.16
C LEU A 30 2.08 -4.33 -1.28
N LYS A 31 1.70 -5.47 -1.82
CA LYS A 31 0.88 -6.48 -1.11
C LYS A 31 1.61 -7.11 0.07
N ASN A 32 2.94 -7.24 -0.04
CA ASN A 32 3.78 -7.78 1.01
C ASN A 32 4.57 -6.66 1.74
N PRO A 33 4.25 -6.36 3.01
CA PRO A 33 4.95 -5.36 3.81
C PRO A 33 6.37 -5.76 4.21
N THR A 34 6.76 -7.04 4.09
CA THR A 34 8.11 -7.54 4.37
C THR A 34 8.83 -7.95 3.09
N PHE A 35 8.49 -7.35 1.95
CA PHE A 35 9.03 -7.75 0.64
C PHE A 35 10.57 -7.68 0.56
N ALA A 36 11.21 -6.83 1.35
CA ALA A 36 12.66 -6.72 1.42
C ALA A 36 13.35 -7.82 2.26
N SER A 37 12.58 -8.70 2.93
CA SER A 37 13.13 -9.74 3.82
C SER A 37 14.18 -10.58 3.12
N ASN A 38 15.26 -10.93 3.84
CA ASN A 38 16.40 -11.68 3.31
C ASN A 38 17.17 -10.96 2.18
N GLY A 39 16.87 -9.68 1.92
CA GLY A 39 17.57 -8.85 0.96
C GLY A 39 18.77 -8.12 1.58
N THR A 40 19.55 -7.44 0.75
CA THR A 40 20.71 -6.63 1.21
C THR A 40 20.32 -5.39 2.00
N TYR A 41 19.05 -5.00 1.97
CA TYR A 41 18.50 -3.86 2.70
C TYR A 41 17.94 -4.26 4.07
N ASP A 42 17.79 -5.56 4.35
CA ASP A 42 17.36 -6.12 5.63
C ASP A 42 18.56 -6.10 6.60
N ASP A 43 18.90 -4.90 7.05
CA ASP A 43 20.08 -4.59 7.88
C ASP A 43 19.75 -4.48 9.37
N GLY A 44 18.55 -4.92 9.76
CA GLY A 44 18.16 -5.06 11.16
C GLY A 44 18.88 -6.20 11.88
N PHE A 45 18.58 -6.35 13.16
CA PHE A 45 19.26 -7.27 14.07
C PHE A 45 19.08 -8.73 13.64
N ASN A 46 17.89 -9.07 13.16
CA ASN A 46 17.59 -10.40 12.64
C ASN A 46 17.59 -10.37 11.10
N PRO A 47 18.63 -10.90 10.45
CA PRO A 47 18.63 -11.00 8.99
C PRO A 47 17.51 -11.96 8.57
N GLY A 48 16.56 -11.47 7.77
CA GLY A 48 15.46 -12.27 7.22
C GLY A 48 14.07 -11.92 7.76
N ASP A 49 13.95 -11.03 8.74
CA ASP A 49 12.64 -10.57 9.22
C ASP A 49 12.10 -9.38 8.42
N GLY A 50 12.91 -8.75 7.56
CA GLY A 50 12.53 -7.61 6.73
C GLY A 50 12.58 -6.27 7.46
N ARG A 51 13.19 -6.21 8.64
CA ARG A 51 13.40 -4.97 9.39
C ARG A 51 14.70 -4.33 8.96
N MET A 52 14.66 -3.01 8.82
CA MET A 52 15.80 -2.26 8.35
C MET A 52 15.89 -0.88 9.00
N THR A 53 17.08 -0.28 8.93
CA THR A 53 17.32 1.12 9.28
C THR A 53 16.57 2.04 8.31
N TYR A 54 16.33 3.28 8.72
CA TYR A 54 15.62 4.24 7.87
C TYR A 54 16.37 4.50 6.54
N ALA A 55 17.71 4.59 6.60
CA ALA A 55 18.53 4.83 5.41
C ALA A 55 18.42 3.69 4.39
N SER A 56 18.39 2.44 4.89
CA SER A 56 18.18 1.25 4.07
C SER A 56 16.76 1.20 3.51
N ALA A 57 15.74 1.59 4.29
CA ALA A 57 14.35 1.69 3.83
C ALA A 57 14.17 2.68 2.67
N VAL A 58 14.73 3.90 2.80
CA VAL A 58 14.68 4.92 1.74
C VAL A 58 15.42 4.44 0.48
N SER A 59 16.58 3.83 0.65
CA SER A 59 17.37 3.29 -0.46
C SER A 59 16.62 2.17 -1.17
N TRP A 60 16.03 1.24 -0.40
CA TRP A 60 15.24 0.13 -0.91
C TRP A 60 14.05 0.61 -1.74
N VAL A 61 13.18 1.48 -1.21
CA VAL A 61 12.00 1.94 -1.96
C VAL A 61 12.38 2.72 -3.22
N SER A 62 13.48 3.48 -3.18
CA SER A 62 13.94 4.27 -4.34
C SER A 62 14.43 3.42 -5.52
N GLN A 63 14.90 2.21 -5.24
CA GLN A 63 15.40 1.26 -6.24
C GLN A 63 14.39 0.14 -6.52
N LEU A 64 13.31 0.06 -5.75
CA LEU A 64 12.32 -1.00 -5.85
C LEU A 64 11.67 -0.94 -7.24
N THR A 65 11.64 -2.10 -7.88
CA THR A 65 10.87 -2.34 -9.09
C THR A 65 10.11 -3.65 -8.89
N VAL A 66 8.81 -3.63 -9.15
CA VAL A 66 7.90 -4.76 -8.90
C VAL A 66 7.31 -5.21 -10.22
N ALA A 67 7.31 -6.51 -10.49
CA ALA A 67 6.70 -7.05 -11.70
C ALA A 67 5.20 -6.73 -11.73
N ASN A 68 4.71 -6.25 -12.87
CA ASN A 68 3.28 -6.16 -13.13
C ASN A 68 2.86 -7.43 -13.86
N THR A 69 2.21 -8.35 -13.16
CA THR A 69 1.80 -9.64 -13.73
C THR A 69 0.63 -9.51 -14.70
N ASP A 70 -0.07 -8.38 -14.73
CA ASP A 70 -1.23 -8.16 -15.61
C ASP A 70 -0.79 -7.82 -17.04
N ASP A 71 0.35 -7.13 -17.20
CA ASP A 71 0.87 -6.69 -18.51
C ASP A 71 2.29 -7.18 -18.84
N GLY A 72 2.92 -7.91 -17.93
CA GLY A 72 4.30 -8.40 -18.07
C GLY A 72 5.37 -7.31 -17.89
N GLY A 73 4.98 -6.11 -17.49
CA GLY A 73 5.86 -4.97 -17.26
C GLY A 73 6.46 -4.94 -15.86
N SER A 74 6.95 -3.76 -15.49
CA SER A 74 7.59 -3.51 -14.20
C SER A 74 7.25 -2.11 -13.71
N VAL A 75 6.93 -2.00 -12.42
CA VAL A 75 6.46 -0.77 -11.77
C VAL A 75 7.54 -0.28 -10.81
N GLY A 76 8.03 0.93 -11.05
CA GLY A 76 8.91 1.67 -10.14
C GLY A 76 8.23 2.91 -9.56
N GLY A 77 9.05 3.80 -8.99
CA GLY A 77 8.56 5.05 -8.38
C GLY A 77 7.90 4.83 -7.01
N TRP A 78 8.37 3.82 -6.28
CA TRP A 78 7.91 3.54 -4.93
C TRP A 78 8.52 4.53 -3.92
N ARG A 79 7.77 4.79 -2.86
CA ARG A 79 8.19 5.59 -1.72
C ARG A 79 7.75 4.93 -0.41
N LEU A 80 8.30 5.44 0.69
CA LEU A 80 7.71 5.17 1.99
C LEU A 80 6.38 5.92 2.13
N PRO A 81 5.46 5.45 3.00
CA PRO A 81 4.20 6.11 3.25
C PRO A 81 4.43 7.47 3.93
N ASN A 82 3.62 8.47 3.62
CA ASN A 82 3.81 9.82 4.16
C ASN A 82 3.06 10.00 5.48
N PRO A 83 3.57 10.82 6.42
CA PRO A 83 2.71 11.40 7.43
C PRO A 83 1.79 12.42 6.77
N ILE A 84 0.50 12.40 7.11
CA ILE A 84 -0.52 13.31 6.58
C ILE A 84 -0.57 14.59 7.43
N ALA A 85 -0.19 14.51 8.70
CA ALA A 85 -0.04 15.67 9.59
C ALA A 85 1.27 15.58 10.38
N ASN A 86 1.95 16.72 10.55
CA ASN A 86 3.12 16.88 11.43
C ASN A 86 2.67 16.95 12.91
N THR A 87 1.83 16.00 13.31
CA THR A 87 1.33 15.89 14.68
C THR A 87 1.54 14.47 15.15
N VAL A 88 1.99 14.33 16.39
CA VAL A 88 1.87 13.07 17.12
C VAL A 88 0.37 12.71 17.16
N TRP A 89 -0.02 11.48 16.79
CA TRP A 89 -1.41 11.06 16.49
C TRP A 89 -1.99 11.56 15.16
N GLY A 90 -1.18 12.24 14.35
CA GLY A 90 -1.52 12.61 13.00
C GLY A 90 -1.72 11.38 12.14
N GLY A 91 -2.72 11.43 11.27
CA GLY A 91 -2.89 10.41 10.24
C GLY A 91 -1.61 10.27 9.39
N SER A 92 -1.41 9.09 8.83
CA SER A 92 -0.41 8.78 7.83
C SER A 92 -1.10 8.00 6.72
N ASP A 93 -0.46 7.85 5.56
CA ASP A 93 -0.93 6.92 4.53
C ASP A 93 -1.18 5.53 5.14
N LEU A 94 -0.29 5.09 6.04
CA LEU A 94 -0.38 3.83 6.78
C LEU A 94 -1.58 3.78 7.74
N ALA A 95 -1.83 4.88 8.47
CA ALA A 95 -2.99 4.98 9.36
C ALA A 95 -4.30 4.99 8.56
N GLN A 96 -4.35 5.68 7.41
CA GLN A 96 -5.51 5.67 6.53
C GLN A 96 -5.77 4.29 5.94
N LEU A 97 -4.73 3.59 5.50
CA LEU A 97 -4.85 2.20 5.06
C LEU A 97 -5.43 1.31 6.17
N ILE A 98 -4.84 1.35 7.36
CA ILE A 98 -5.18 0.41 8.45
C ILE A 98 -6.55 0.72 9.05
N HIS A 99 -6.85 1.99 9.34
CA HIS A 99 -8.06 2.39 10.06
C HIS A 99 -9.18 2.88 9.15
N GLY A 100 -8.84 3.47 8.00
CA GLY A 100 -9.80 3.87 6.98
C GLY A 100 -10.17 2.68 6.09
N SER A 101 -9.27 2.33 5.17
CA SER A 101 -9.55 1.38 4.08
C SER A 101 -9.78 -0.06 4.56
N LEU A 102 -8.98 -0.52 5.53
CA LEU A 102 -9.15 -1.84 6.16
C LEU A 102 -10.17 -1.83 7.30
N GLY A 103 -10.58 -0.65 7.77
CA GLY A 103 -11.61 -0.47 8.80
C GLY A 103 -11.23 -1.02 10.18
N ASN A 104 -9.93 -1.14 10.49
CA ASN A 104 -9.51 -1.71 11.78
C ASN A 104 -9.82 -0.76 12.93
N PRO A 105 -10.46 -1.22 14.01
CA PRO A 105 -10.56 -0.44 15.23
C PRO A 105 -9.19 -0.33 15.91
N ILE A 106 -8.98 0.80 16.60
CA ILE A 106 -7.79 0.98 17.46
C ILE A 106 -7.83 -0.05 18.61
N GLY A 107 -6.72 -0.74 18.85
CA GLY A 107 -6.58 -1.70 19.94
C GLY A 107 -7.30 -3.04 19.73
N ALA A 108 -7.75 -3.32 18.50
CA ALA A 108 -8.38 -4.58 18.14
C ALA A 108 -7.46 -5.46 17.29
N THR A 109 -7.86 -6.72 17.07
CA THR A 109 -7.21 -7.59 16.10
C THR A 109 -7.28 -6.97 14.72
N LEU A 110 -6.12 -6.87 14.07
CA LEU A 110 -6.00 -6.25 12.75
C LEU A 110 -6.44 -7.23 11.65
N ASN A 111 -7.32 -6.76 10.79
CA ASN A 111 -7.63 -7.30 9.48
C ASN A 111 -6.70 -6.67 8.45
N PHE A 112 -5.99 -7.50 7.70
CA PHE A 112 -5.11 -7.07 6.62
C PHE A 112 -5.73 -7.25 5.23
N GLY A 113 -6.98 -7.70 5.15
CA GLY A 113 -7.70 -7.82 3.89
C GLY A 113 -6.89 -8.56 2.82
N PRO A 114 -6.63 -7.94 1.66
CA PRO A 114 -5.86 -8.58 0.59
C PRO A 114 -4.33 -8.60 0.81
N PHE A 115 -3.82 -7.92 1.83
CA PHE A 115 -2.38 -7.88 2.12
C PHE A 115 -1.91 -9.17 2.80
N SER A 116 -0.65 -9.55 2.58
CA SER A 116 -0.05 -10.58 3.44
C SER A 116 0.12 -10.00 4.84
N THR A 117 -0.11 -10.82 5.87
CA THR A 117 -0.04 -10.39 7.27
C THR A 117 1.30 -9.71 7.58
N PRO A 118 1.35 -8.38 7.81
CA PRO A 118 2.56 -7.75 8.31
C PRO A 118 2.88 -8.31 9.70
N PRO A 119 4.17 -8.42 10.03
CA PRO A 119 4.55 -8.53 11.42
C PRO A 119 4.04 -7.30 12.18
N LEU A 120 3.56 -7.53 13.40
CA LEU A 120 3.17 -6.44 14.30
C LEU A 120 4.42 -5.64 14.68
N GLY A 121 4.30 -4.31 14.73
CA GLY A 121 5.42 -3.47 15.13
C GLY A 121 5.47 -2.13 14.43
N PHE A 122 6.69 -1.73 14.11
CA PHE A 122 7.07 -0.38 13.73
C PHE A 122 7.35 -0.29 12.23
N GLY A 123 6.73 0.67 11.54
CA GLY A 123 6.92 0.96 10.12
C GLY A 123 7.42 2.38 9.86
N TRP A 124 8.33 2.54 8.91
CA TRP A 124 8.89 3.84 8.52
C TRP A 124 7.92 4.70 7.69
N LEU A 125 8.01 6.01 7.87
CA LEU A 125 7.33 7.01 7.02
C LEU A 125 8.35 7.90 6.30
N GLY A 126 8.03 8.38 5.10
CA GLY A 126 8.98 8.94 4.13
C GLY A 126 9.54 10.34 4.38
N SER A 127 9.39 10.90 5.58
CA SER A 127 9.85 12.26 5.86
C SER A 127 10.61 12.36 7.18
N GLN A 128 11.53 13.32 7.22
CA GLN A 128 12.19 13.70 8.46
C GLN A 128 11.18 14.32 9.42
N TYR A 129 11.38 14.05 10.70
CA TYR A 129 10.61 14.69 11.75
C TYR A 129 11.31 16.00 12.14
N GLU A 130 10.59 17.11 11.98
CA GLU A 130 11.05 18.41 12.44
C GLU A 130 10.52 18.65 13.86
N LEU A 131 11.42 18.85 14.82
CA LEU A 131 11.04 19.19 16.19
C LEU A 131 10.30 20.54 16.19
N PRO A 132 9.08 20.63 16.74
CA PRO A 132 8.43 21.92 16.94
C PRO A 132 9.29 22.83 17.82
N PRO A 133 9.32 24.14 17.56
CA PRO A 133 10.06 25.09 18.40
C PRO A 133 9.67 24.94 19.88
N GLY A 134 10.66 24.71 20.76
CA GLY A 134 10.44 24.54 22.20
C GLY A 134 10.05 23.12 22.65
N ALA A 135 9.98 22.13 21.76
CA ALA A 135 9.69 20.73 22.10
C ALA A 135 10.91 19.95 22.63
N GLU A 136 12.06 20.61 22.79
CA GLU A 136 13.37 20.02 23.07
C GLU A 136 13.40 19.19 24.36
N ASN A 137 12.46 19.42 25.29
CA ASN A 137 12.41 18.76 26.60
C ASN A 137 11.12 17.95 26.86
N SER A 138 10.20 17.85 25.90
CA SER A 138 8.80 17.41 26.16
C SER A 138 8.32 16.19 25.38
N SER A 139 9.11 15.67 24.44
CA SER A 139 8.63 14.63 23.51
C SER A 139 9.26 13.26 23.82
N SER A 140 8.51 12.19 23.59
CA SER A 140 9.01 10.81 23.66
C SER A 140 9.47 10.34 22.28
N ILE A 141 10.54 9.54 22.22
CA ILE A 141 11.01 8.86 21.00
C ILE A 141 10.33 7.50 20.90
N LEU A 142 9.87 7.13 19.71
CA LEU A 142 9.56 5.73 19.39
C LEU A 142 10.84 4.93 19.32
N THR A 143 10.98 3.92 20.17
CA THR A 143 12.06 2.96 20.09
C THR A 143 11.69 1.77 19.22
N VAL A 144 12.72 0.96 18.92
CA VAL A 144 12.56 -0.43 18.47
C VAL A 144 11.47 -1.08 19.34
N GLU A 145 10.46 -1.67 18.69
CA GLU A 145 9.23 -2.25 19.30
C GLU A 145 8.05 -1.30 19.57
N GLY A 146 8.13 -0.03 19.17
CA GLY A 146 6.97 0.88 19.21
C GLY A 146 6.64 1.44 20.60
N TRP A 147 7.55 1.30 21.56
CA TRP A 147 7.43 1.93 22.87
C TRP A 147 7.94 3.37 22.84
N LEU A 148 7.24 4.24 23.56
CA LEU A 148 7.68 5.60 23.81
C LEU A 148 8.70 5.59 24.94
N VAL A 149 9.94 5.94 24.64
CA VAL A 149 10.94 6.22 25.66
C VAL A 149 11.12 7.73 25.75
N GLN A 150 10.81 8.28 26.93
CA GLN A 150 11.31 9.58 27.33
C GLN A 150 12.68 9.32 27.96
N GLU A 151 13.78 9.71 27.30
CA GLU A 151 15.10 9.67 27.93
C GLU A 151 15.33 10.97 28.71
N PRO A 152 15.30 10.95 30.06
CA PRO A 152 15.50 12.17 30.83
C PRO A 152 16.94 12.65 30.68
N GLY A 153 17.13 13.86 30.15
CA GLY A 153 18.44 14.52 30.11
C GLY A 153 19.36 14.11 28.96
N GLN A 154 18.89 13.30 28.00
CA GLN A 154 19.64 13.04 26.77
C GLN A 154 19.26 14.08 25.70
N ALA A 155 20.26 14.64 25.02
CA ALA A 155 20.01 15.48 23.85
C ALA A 155 19.43 14.61 22.72
N TRP A 156 18.41 15.13 22.03
CA TRP A 156 17.84 14.45 20.86
C TRP A 156 18.94 14.15 19.83
N PRO A 157 18.89 12.99 19.15
CA PRO A 157 19.72 12.80 17.98
C PRO A 157 19.45 13.94 16.98
N PRO A 158 20.48 14.40 16.24
CA PRO A 158 20.38 15.59 15.39
C PRO A 158 19.38 15.43 14.24
N SER A 159 18.94 14.21 13.96
CA SER A 159 17.89 13.91 12.99
C SER A 159 16.95 12.84 13.55
N LEU A 160 15.65 13.10 13.40
CA LEU A 160 14.57 12.17 13.68
C LEU A 160 13.81 11.92 12.39
N VAL A 161 13.12 10.79 12.33
CA VAL A 161 12.28 10.42 11.21
C VAL A 161 10.91 10.05 11.71
N TRP A 162 9.91 10.16 10.84
CA TRP A 162 8.57 9.70 11.18
C TRP A 162 8.48 8.19 11.13
N GLY A 163 7.77 7.62 12.11
CA GLY A 163 7.39 6.22 12.09
C GLY A 163 5.98 6.01 12.64
N TYR A 164 5.46 4.82 12.38
CA TYR A 164 4.10 4.43 12.70
C TYR A 164 4.08 3.07 13.40
N THR A 165 3.27 2.93 14.45
CA THR A 165 3.04 1.65 15.11
C THR A 165 1.72 1.05 14.69
N THR A 166 1.73 -0.17 14.15
CA THR A 166 0.52 -0.84 13.65
C THR A 166 -0.44 -1.23 14.78
N ASN A 167 0.07 -1.38 16.00
CA ASN A 167 -0.67 -1.88 17.15
C ASN A 167 -1.40 -0.76 17.93
N GLY A 168 -0.90 0.49 17.84
CA GLY A 168 -1.27 1.59 18.72
C GLY A 168 -1.89 2.81 18.03
N ASN A 169 -2.02 2.79 16.70
CA ASN A 169 -2.41 3.95 15.89
C ASN A 169 -1.59 5.21 16.25
N PHE A 170 -0.28 5.01 16.43
CA PHE A 170 0.60 6.07 16.88
C PHE A 170 1.61 6.39 15.79
N THR A 171 1.58 7.64 15.35
CA THR A 171 2.58 8.27 14.49
C THR A 171 3.45 9.18 15.34
N GLY A 172 4.78 9.02 15.28
CA GLY A 172 5.71 9.77 16.14
C GLY A 172 7.15 9.85 15.61
N PRO A 173 8.00 10.66 16.26
CA PRO A 173 9.42 10.69 15.97
C PRO A 173 10.09 9.38 16.37
N ALA A 174 10.99 8.89 15.53
CA ALA A 174 11.81 7.71 15.76
C ALA A 174 13.28 8.02 15.44
N SER A 175 14.20 7.32 16.10
CA SER A 175 15.62 7.39 15.73
C SER A 175 15.84 6.69 14.37
N PRO A 176 16.53 7.30 13.40
CA PRO A 176 16.78 6.69 12.09
C PRO A 176 17.68 5.43 12.16
N SER A 177 18.37 5.22 13.28
CA SER A 177 19.15 4.01 13.57
C SER A 177 18.35 2.87 14.21
N SER A 178 17.06 3.10 14.53
CA SER A 178 16.17 2.02 14.94
C SER A 178 15.88 1.09 13.76
N GLU A 179 15.16 0.00 14.00
CA GLU A 179 14.80 -1.00 12.99
C GLU A 179 13.29 -1.05 12.81
N GLY A 180 12.85 -0.93 11.57
CA GLY A 180 11.44 -0.92 11.20
C GLY A 180 11.16 -1.56 9.86
N TYR A 181 9.89 -1.90 9.65
CA TYR A 181 9.40 -2.37 8.38
C TYR A 181 9.28 -1.20 7.39
N ALA A 182 9.53 -1.50 6.12
CA ALA A 182 9.33 -0.57 5.03
C ALA A 182 8.16 -1.07 4.17
N TRP A 183 7.00 -0.42 4.28
CA TRP A 183 5.85 -0.76 3.45
C TRP A 183 5.78 0.18 2.25
N ALA A 184 6.20 -0.31 1.08
CA ALA A 184 6.25 0.52 -0.12
C ALA A 184 4.85 0.91 -0.62
N VAL A 185 4.71 2.18 -0.99
CA VAL A 185 3.51 2.75 -1.62
C VAL A 185 3.93 3.65 -2.79
N ARG A 186 3.02 3.86 -3.75
CA ARG A 186 3.17 4.85 -4.83
C ARG A 186 1.86 5.59 -5.06
N ASP A 187 1.96 6.77 -5.65
CA ASP A 187 0.80 7.57 -6.01
C ASP A 187 0.12 7.03 -7.28
N GLY A 188 -1.21 7.02 -7.26
CA GLY A 188 -2.04 6.60 -8.38
C GLY A 188 -2.16 5.10 -8.57
N ASP A 189 -3.10 4.73 -9.44
CA ASP A 189 -3.32 3.36 -9.88
C ASP A 189 -2.16 2.84 -10.75
N VAL A 190 -2.02 1.52 -10.79
CA VAL A 190 -1.29 0.76 -11.81
C VAL A 190 -2.39 0.06 -12.60
N LEU A 191 -2.78 0.64 -13.73
CA LEU A 191 -3.93 0.16 -14.50
C LEU A 191 -3.79 -1.34 -14.79
N ALA A 192 -4.74 -2.14 -14.33
CA ALA A 192 -4.89 -3.51 -14.82
C ALA A 192 -5.23 -3.41 -16.30
N ILE A 193 -4.35 -3.90 -17.18
CA ILE A 193 -4.73 -4.09 -18.58
C ILE A 193 -5.83 -5.14 -18.58
N PRO A 194 -7.04 -4.86 -19.12
CA PRO A 194 -8.10 -5.84 -19.10
C PRO A 194 -7.61 -7.11 -19.79
N GLU A 195 -7.71 -8.24 -19.09
CA GLU A 195 -7.11 -9.48 -19.55
C GLU A 195 -7.51 -9.78 -21.01
N PRO A 196 -6.59 -10.25 -21.87
CA PRO A 196 -6.89 -10.54 -23.27
C PRO A 196 -8.08 -11.47 -23.44
N GLU A 197 -8.36 -12.33 -22.46
CA GLU A 197 -9.48 -13.27 -22.47
C GLU A 197 -10.85 -12.58 -22.44
N VAL A 198 -10.98 -11.42 -21.79
CA VAL A 198 -12.24 -10.65 -21.79
C VAL A 198 -12.54 -10.12 -23.18
N TYR A 199 -11.52 -9.62 -23.89
CA TYR A 199 -11.68 -9.20 -25.28
C TYR A 199 -11.89 -10.39 -26.21
N ALA A 200 -11.16 -11.49 -26.02
CA ALA A 200 -11.31 -12.69 -26.84
C ALA A 200 -12.71 -13.30 -26.67
N SER A 201 -13.23 -13.39 -25.44
CA SER A 201 -14.58 -13.92 -25.17
C SER A 201 -15.68 -12.97 -25.66
N MET A 202 -15.51 -11.66 -25.53
CA MET A 202 -16.42 -10.67 -26.12
C MET A 202 -16.43 -10.79 -27.65
N LEU A 203 -15.27 -10.91 -28.30
CA LEU A 203 -15.15 -11.09 -29.75
C LEU A 203 -15.77 -12.42 -30.20
N VAL A 204 -15.51 -13.52 -29.49
CA VAL A 204 -16.15 -14.82 -29.74
C VAL A 204 -17.66 -14.71 -29.62
N GLY A 205 -18.17 -14.01 -28.60
CA GLY A 205 -19.60 -13.74 -28.43
C GLY A 205 -20.19 -12.98 -29.61
N ILE A 206 -19.53 -11.93 -30.09
CA ILE A 206 -19.97 -11.13 -31.25
C ILE A 206 -19.97 -11.99 -32.53
N VAL A 207 -18.94 -12.80 -32.75
CA VAL A 207 -18.86 -13.70 -33.91
C VAL A 207 -20.02 -14.71 -33.88
N LEU A 208 -20.29 -15.33 -32.73
CA LEU A 208 -21.38 -16.31 -32.59
C LEU A 208 -22.75 -15.67 -32.87
N VAL A 209 -23.00 -14.46 -32.38
CA VAL A 209 -24.24 -13.71 -32.66
C VAL A 209 -24.35 -13.37 -34.15
N GLY A 210 -23.27 -12.92 -34.78
CA GLY A 210 -23.24 -12.62 -36.22
C GLY A 210 -23.54 -13.84 -37.09
N VAL A 211 -22.95 -15.00 -36.76
CA VAL A 211 -23.21 -16.27 -37.47
C VAL A 211 -24.68 -16.71 -37.29
N ALA A 212 -25.22 -16.64 -36.08
CA ALA A 212 -26.61 -17.00 -35.81
C ALA A 212 -27.59 -16.10 -36.57
N ALA A 213 -27.33 -14.79 -36.63
CA ALA A 213 -28.15 -13.83 -37.37
C ALA A 213 -28.12 -14.09 -38.89
N ARG A 214 -26.96 -14.47 -39.45
CA ARG A 214 -26.83 -14.81 -40.88
C ARG A 214 -27.61 -16.06 -41.26
N ARG A 215 -27.60 -17.09 -40.41
CA ARG A 215 -28.36 -18.33 -40.65
C ARG A 215 -29.87 -18.10 -40.70
N ARG A 216 -30.41 -17.23 -39.81
CA ARG A 216 -31.84 -16.88 -39.81
C ARG A 216 -32.31 -16.20 -41.10
N LYS A 217 -31.46 -15.43 -41.76
CA LYS A 217 -31.80 -14.78 -43.05
C LYS A 217 -31.84 -15.75 -44.22
N GLN A 218 -31.09 -16.85 -44.16
CA GLN A 218 -31.03 -17.85 -45.25
C GLN A 218 -32.20 -18.85 -45.21
N THR A 219 -32.95 -18.91 -44.11
CA THR A 219 -34.11 -19.80 -43.97
C THR A 219 -35.44 -19.14 -44.34
N ALA A 220 -35.43 -17.93 -44.90
CA ALA A 220 -36.65 -17.31 -45.43
C ALA A 220 -37.08 -18.06 -46.70
N PRO A 221 -38.26 -18.72 -46.72
CA PRO A 221 -38.70 -19.47 -47.88
C PRO A 221 -38.99 -18.53 -49.05
N ALA A 222 -38.41 -18.84 -50.22
CA ALA A 222 -38.79 -18.23 -51.48
C ALA A 222 -40.27 -18.55 -51.74
N GLN A 223 -41.13 -17.54 -51.64
CA GLN A 223 -42.50 -17.66 -52.14
C GLN A 223 -42.42 -17.65 -53.67
N PHE A 224 -42.62 -18.82 -54.28
CA PHE A 224 -42.83 -18.96 -55.72
C PHE A 224 -44.22 -18.41 -56.05
N LEU A 225 -44.27 -17.39 -56.89
CA LEU A 225 -45.43 -16.96 -57.67
C LEU A 225 -45.27 -17.48 -59.10
#